data_AF-A0A7S2H833-F1
#
_entry.id   AF-A0A7S2H833-F1
#
_cell.length_a   1.000
_cell.length_b   1.000
_cell.length_c   1.000
_cell.angle_alpha   90.00
_cell.angle_beta   90.00
_cell.angle_gamma   90.00
#
_symmetry.space_group_name_H-M   'P 1'
#
loop_
_entity.id
_entity.type
_entity.pdbx_description
1 polymer ?
#
loop_
_entity_poly.entity_id
_entity_poly.type
_entity_poly.pdbx_seq_one_letter_code
_entity_poly.pdbx_strand_id
1 'polypeptide(L)'
;AAPKKQQMSELTLCMSLCSLFDFDKTGNVTQEDWQRGMTTLMLEDLGNDSKVWAKMTEMHGYRDGGKTLVDVHRLSDVVPIDPRVSVLLNAIVKGLVGMREFVSRSMKKEKIEGDIKTNRALLNIRRRIMEPILKAWKGLAKANKKLFIFSVRQAHYYVHHKVWRQWKDATEIFREEAKEAKRQARRQKYMEGAARKIKNRNIGMAFNS
;
A
#
# COMPACT_ATOMS: atom_id res chain seq x y z
N ALA A 1 -12.40 31.20 -51.01
CA ALA A 1 -11.73 29.90 -51.25
C ALA A 1 -10.31 30.18 -51.73
N ALA A 2 -9.28 29.73 -51.02
CA ALA A 2 -7.89 29.90 -51.47
C ALA A 2 -7.68 29.13 -52.80
N PRO A 3 -6.85 29.63 -53.73
CA PRO A 3 -6.73 29.06 -55.06
C PRO A 3 -6.06 27.68 -55.02
N LYS A 4 -6.62 26.70 -55.73
CA LYS A 4 -6.14 25.29 -55.84
C LYS A 4 -4.63 25.14 -56.10
N LYS A 5 -3.96 26.15 -56.66
CA LYS A 5 -2.51 26.19 -56.89
C LYS A 5 -1.68 26.23 -55.60
N GLN A 6 -2.18 26.90 -54.56
CA GLN A 6 -1.46 27.06 -53.28
C GLN A 6 -1.43 25.74 -52.48
N GLN A 7 -2.50 24.95 -52.57
CA GLN A 7 -2.54 23.61 -51.96
C GLN A 7 -1.59 22.61 -52.63
N MET A 8 -1.32 22.75 -53.94
CA MET A 8 -0.38 21.90 -54.66
C MET A 8 1.08 22.21 -54.30
N SER A 9 1.43 23.48 -54.08
CA SER A 9 2.78 23.85 -53.62
C SER A 9 3.05 23.38 -52.18
N GLU A 10 2.04 23.46 -51.30
CA GLU A 10 2.13 22.97 -49.92
C GLU A 10 2.31 21.45 -49.87
N LEU A 11 1.59 20.70 -50.71
CA LEU A 11 1.74 19.25 -50.79
C LEU A 11 3.13 18.84 -51.32
N THR A 12 3.64 19.52 -52.34
CA THR A 12 4.99 19.26 -52.88
C THR A 12 6.07 19.51 -51.83
N LEU A 13 5.94 20.58 -51.04
CA LEU A 13 6.82 20.85 -49.91
C LEU A 13 6.74 19.72 -48.87
N CYS A 14 5.52 19.29 -48.50
CA CYS A 14 5.30 18.19 -47.55
C CYS A 14 5.97 16.89 -48.03
N MET A 15 5.88 16.58 -49.32
CA MET A 15 6.52 15.41 -49.93
C MET A 15 8.05 15.52 -49.91
N SER A 16 8.58 16.72 -50.20
CA SER A 16 10.02 17.01 -50.11
C SER A 16 10.54 16.73 -48.70
N LEU A 17 9.83 17.24 -47.69
CA LEU A 17 10.20 17.12 -46.28
C LEU A 17 10.04 15.70 -45.75
N CYS A 18 9.06 14.94 -46.24
CA CYS A 18 8.81 13.56 -45.82
C CYS A 18 10.06 12.68 -45.98
N SER A 19 10.80 12.84 -47.07
CA SER A 19 12.06 12.11 -47.31
C SER A 19 13.14 12.35 -46.22
N LEU A 20 13.06 13.46 -45.49
CA LEU A 20 13.99 13.81 -44.41
C LEU A 20 13.63 13.16 -43.07
N PHE A 21 12.42 12.58 -42.96
CA PHE A 21 11.87 12.05 -41.71
C PHE A 21 12.00 10.52 -41.58
N ASP A 22 12.71 9.84 -42.49
CA ASP A 22 13.09 8.45 -42.29
C ASP A 22 14.22 8.36 -41.25
N PHE A 23 13.82 8.39 -39.98
CA PHE A 23 14.73 8.40 -38.84
C PHE A 23 15.54 7.11 -38.75
N ASP A 24 14.87 5.98 -38.95
CA ASP A 24 15.41 4.63 -38.79
C ASP A 24 16.12 4.09 -40.05
N LYS A 25 16.12 4.86 -41.15
CA LYS A 25 16.70 4.47 -42.45
C LYS A 25 16.10 3.18 -43.00
N THR A 26 14.79 3.01 -42.81
CA THR A 26 14.06 1.81 -43.25
C THR A 26 13.52 1.95 -44.67
N GLY A 27 13.67 3.14 -45.28
CA GLY A 27 13.03 3.48 -46.54
C GLY A 27 11.56 3.87 -46.38
N ASN A 28 11.04 3.93 -45.15
CA ASN A 28 9.64 4.20 -44.87
C ASN A 28 9.47 5.26 -43.79
N VAL A 29 8.43 6.06 -43.91
CA VAL A 29 8.07 7.10 -42.94
C VAL A 29 6.69 6.79 -42.37
N THR A 30 6.63 6.61 -41.05
CA THR A 30 5.36 6.44 -40.34
C THR A 30 4.67 7.79 -40.12
N GLN A 31 3.38 7.77 -39.79
CA GLN A 31 2.68 8.98 -39.36
C GLN A 31 3.32 9.60 -38.10
N GLU A 32 3.89 8.77 -37.24
CA GLU A 32 4.58 9.19 -36.02
C GLU A 32 5.92 9.87 -36.34
N ASP A 33 6.66 9.38 -37.34
CA ASP A 33 7.88 10.03 -37.85
C ASP A 33 7.55 11.37 -38.50
N TRP A 34 6.49 11.40 -39.32
CA TRP A 34 5.98 12.62 -39.95
C TRP A 34 5.68 13.72 -38.92
N GLN A 35 4.88 13.38 -37.90
CA GLN A 35 4.55 14.31 -36.82
C GLN A 35 5.83 14.75 -36.09
N ARG A 36 6.70 13.82 -35.71
CA ARG A 36 7.98 14.15 -35.04
C ARG A 36 8.84 15.13 -35.83
N GLY A 37 8.99 14.88 -37.14
CA GLY A 37 9.75 15.72 -38.04
C GLY A 37 9.14 17.12 -38.18
N MET A 38 7.84 17.19 -38.45
CA MET A 38 7.12 18.45 -38.62
C MET A 38 7.10 19.30 -37.35
N THR A 39 6.85 18.68 -36.20
CA THR A 39 6.92 19.37 -34.92
C THR A 39 8.33 19.91 -34.69
N THR A 40 9.38 19.20 -35.09
CA THR A 40 10.78 19.65 -34.91
C THR A 40 11.14 20.82 -35.81
N LEU A 41 10.54 20.91 -36.99
CA LEU A 41 10.68 22.05 -37.89
C LEU A 41 9.75 23.23 -37.55
N MET A 42 9.02 23.17 -36.42
CA MET A 42 8.01 24.17 -36.02
C MET A 42 6.85 24.30 -37.03
N LEU A 43 6.52 23.21 -37.72
CA LEU A 43 5.43 23.10 -38.70
C LEU A 43 4.31 22.19 -38.16
N GLU A 44 3.96 22.34 -36.88
CA GLU A 44 2.99 21.47 -36.18
C GLU A 44 1.62 21.43 -36.85
N ASP A 45 1.17 22.56 -37.40
CA ASP A 45 -0.13 22.65 -38.08
C ASP A 45 -0.20 21.72 -39.30
N LEU A 46 0.90 21.61 -40.08
CA LEU A 46 1.01 20.70 -41.22
C LEU A 46 1.20 19.24 -40.75
N GLY A 47 1.96 19.04 -39.67
CA GLY A 47 2.16 17.72 -39.06
C GLY A 47 0.85 17.09 -38.56
N ASN A 48 -0.04 17.91 -38.03
CA ASN A 48 -1.32 17.50 -37.46
C ASN A 48 -2.47 17.46 -38.48
N ASP A 49 -2.29 18.00 -39.68
CA ASP A 49 -3.31 17.95 -40.73
C ASP A 49 -3.45 16.53 -41.29
N SER A 50 -4.49 15.84 -40.82
CA SER A 50 -4.84 14.49 -41.26
C SER A 50 -5.16 14.40 -42.75
N LYS A 51 -5.60 15.50 -43.39
CA LYS A 51 -5.90 15.53 -44.82
C LYS A 51 -4.63 15.53 -45.65
N VAL A 52 -3.58 16.23 -45.19
CA VAL A 52 -2.28 16.23 -45.85
C VAL A 52 -1.68 14.82 -45.77
N TRP A 53 -1.66 14.23 -44.58
CA TRP A 53 -1.17 12.86 -44.40
C TRP A 53 -1.93 11.85 -45.26
N ALA A 54 -3.26 11.91 -45.28
CA ALA A 54 -4.08 11.03 -46.10
C ALA A 54 -3.72 11.13 -47.60
N LYS A 55 -3.58 12.35 -48.13
CA LYS A 55 -3.18 12.58 -49.53
C LYS A 55 -1.79 12.05 -49.84
N MET A 56 -0.83 12.25 -48.94
CA MET A 56 0.53 11.72 -49.12
C MET A 56 0.53 10.19 -49.17
N THR A 57 -0.23 9.55 -48.27
CA THR A 57 -0.35 8.09 -48.22
C THR A 57 -1.15 7.51 -49.40
N GLU A 58 -2.12 8.26 -49.93
CA GLU A 58 -2.87 7.88 -51.13
C GLU A 58 -1.97 7.85 -52.37
N MET A 59 -1.08 8.84 -52.51
CA MET A 59 -0.23 8.98 -53.69
C MET A 59 1.03 8.09 -53.63
N HIS A 60 1.70 8.00 -52.48
CA HIS A 60 3.01 7.33 -52.35
C HIS A 60 3.11 6.39 -51.15
N GLY A 61 2.00 6.13 -50.46
CA GLY A 61 1.96 5.26 -49.30
C GLY A 61 1.50 3.85 -49.59
N TYR A 62 1.62 3.03 -48.56
CA TYR A 62 1.04 1.70 -48.48
C TYR A 62 0.61 1.42 -47.03
N ARG A 63 -0.08 0.31 -46.82
CA ARG A 63 -0.50 -0.13 -45.48
C ARG A 63 0.27 -1.38 -45.09
N ASP A 64 0.79 -1.37 -43.87
CA ASP A 64 1.40 -2.53 -43.24
C ASP A 64 0.90 -2.64 -41.80
N GLY A 65 0.38 -3.83 -41.42
CA GLY A 65 -0.15 -4.07 -40.08
C GLY A 65 -1.23 -3.09 -39.60
N GLY A 66 -1.99 -2.48 -40.52
CA GLY A 66 -3.00 -1.46 -40.19
C GLY A 66 -2.46 -0.03 -40.00
N LYS A 67 -1.13 0.17 -40.08
CA LYS A 67 -0.50 1.50 -40.09
C LYS A 67 -0.33 1.99 -41.52
N THR A 68 -0.51 3.29 -41.72
CA THR A 68 -0.20 3.95 -42.99
C THR A 68 1.26 4.39 -42.99
N LEU A 69 1.96 4.06 -44.07
CA LEU A 69 3.39 4.35 -44.26
C LEU A 69 3.57 5.06 -45.60
N VAL A 70 4.56 5.93 -45.70
CA VAL A 70 5.00 6.52 -46.96
C VAL A 70 6.34 5.92 -47.35
N ASP A 71 6.43 5.37 -48.56
CA ASP A 71 7.66 4.80 -49.10
C ASP A 71 8.53 5.92 -49.67
N VAL A 72 9.71 6.11 -49.07
CA VAL A 72 10.65 7.19 -49.39
C VAL A 72 11.23 7.03 -50.79
N HIS A 73 11.40 5.79 -51.25
CA HIS A 73 11.91 5.54 -52.60
C HIS A 73 10.94 6.02 -53.67
N ARG A 74 9.64 6.03 -53.39
CA ARG A 74 8.63 6.57 -54.31
C ARG A 74 8.58 8.10 -54.35
N LEU A 75 9.29 8.76 -53.42
CA LEU A 75 9.35 10.22 -53.34
C LEU A 75 10.53 10.80 -54.11
N SER A 76 11.54 10.00 -54.46
CA SER A 76 12.73 10.47 -55.19
C SER A 76 12.39 11.10 -56.54
N ASP A 77 11.30 10.66 -57.15
CA ASP A 77 10.87 11.10 -58.47
C ASP A 77 10.03 12.38 -58.43
N VAL A 78 9.53 12.75 -57.26
CA VAL A 78 8.60 13.89 -57.08
C VAL A 78 9.35 15.18 -56.84
N VAL A 79 10.52 15.11 -56.18
CA VAL A 79 11.27 16.30 -55.78
C VAL A 79 12.76 16.08 -56.01
N PRO A 80 13.36 16.75 -57.01
CA PRO A 80 14.80 16.67 -57.23
C PRO A 80 15.53 17.54 -56.20
N ILE A 81 15.69 17.00 -54.98
CA ILE A 81 16.67 17.54 -54.04
C ILE A 81 18.03 16.96 -54.44
N ASP A 82 19.04 17.81 -54.57
CA ASP A 82 20.41 17.35 -54.77
C ASP A 82 20.77 16.31 -53.67
N PRO A 83 21.26 15.11 -54.02
CA PRO A 83 21.51 14.05 -53.04
C PRO A 83 22.45 14.47 -51.90
N ARG A 84 23.42 15.35 -52.15
CA ARG A 84 24.35 15.85 -51.12
C ARG A 84 23.63 16.79 -50.15
N VAL A 85 22.77 17.65 -50.66
CA VAL A 85 21.93 18.55 -49.86
C VAL A 85 20.93 17.76 -49.04
N SER A 86 20.31 16.73 -49.63
CA SER A 86 19.37 15.84 -48.94
C SER A 86 20.03 15.13 -47.76
N VAL A 87 21.24 14.58 -47.93
CA VAL A 87 21.99 13.94 -46.83
C VAL A 87 22.29 14.91 -45.70
N LEU A 88 22.72 16.15 -46.03
CA LEU A 88 23.00 17.17 -45.03
C LEU A 88 21.74 17.58 -44.26
N LEU A 89 20.64 17.86 -44.97
CA LEU A 89 19.36 18.22 -44.37
C LEU A 89 18.83 17.09 -43.49
N ASN A 90 18.92 15.84 -43.95
CA ASN A 90 18.52 14.67 -43.18
C ASN A 90 19.36 14.56 -41.88
N ALA A 91 20.67 14.78 -41.94
CA ALA A 91 21.54 14.80 -40.76
C ALA A 91 21.18 15.92 -39.78
N ILE A 92 20.87 17.12 -40.28
CA ILE A 92 20.44 18.27 -39.46
C ILE A 92 19.10 17.94 -38.77
N VAL A 93 18.11 17.47 -39.51
CA VAL A 93 16.78 17.12 -38.95
C VAL A 93 16.91 16.01 -37.92
N LYS A 94 17.70 14.96 -38.19
CA LYS A 94 18.01 13.90 -37.22
C LYS A 94 18.66 14.43 -35.96
N GLY A 95 19.65 15.32 -36.11
CA GLY A 95 20.31 15.98 -34.98
C GLY A 95 19.34 16.81 -34.14
N LEU A 96 18.48 17.60 -34.78
CA LEU A 96 17.48 18.44 -34.10
C LEU A 96 16.43 17.60 -33.37
N VAL A 97 15.92 16.54 -34.01
CA VAL A 97 14.97 15.60 -33.38
C VAL A 97 15.63 14.94 -32.18
N GLY A 98 16.85 14.42 -32.34
CA GLY A 98 17.60 13.80 -31.25
C GLY A 98 17.86 14.76 -30.07
N MET A 99 18.25 16.00 -30.35
CA MET A 99 18.47 17.02 -29.33
C MET A 99 17.18 17.38 -28.60
N ARG A 100 16.08 17.58 -29.33
CA ARG A 100 14.77 17.86 -28.75
C ARG A 100 14.29 16.73 -27.86
N GLU A 101 14.40 15.48 -28.31
CA GLU A 101 14.03 14.32 -27.52
C GLU A 101 14.90 14.19 -26.27
N PHE A 102 16.21 14.41 -26.41
CA PHE A 102 17.13 14.40 -25.27
C PHE A 102 16.75 15.45 -24.22
N VAL A 103 16.48 16.69 -24.64
CA VAL A 103 16.04 17.77 -23.75
C VAL A 103 14.69 17.42 -23.11
N SER A 104 13.72 16.93 -23.89
CA SER A 104 12.41 16.52 -23.37
C SER A 104 12.52 15.41 -22.31
N ARG A 105 13.34 14.39 -22.56
CA ARG A 105 13.60 13.30 -21.60
C ARG A 105 14.30 13.83 -20.36
N SER A 106 15.27 14.73 -20.51
CA SER A 106 16.01 15.34 -19.40
C SER A 106 15.08 16.18 -18.50
N MET A 107 14.24 17.03 -19.09
CA MET A 107 13.25 17.84 -18.36
C MET A 107 12.22 16.98 -17.63
N LYS A 108 11.73 15.90 -18.27
CA LYS A 108 10.82 14.94 -17.62
C LYS A 108 11.49 14.25 -16.43
N LYS A 109 12.74 13.83 -16.58
CA LYS A 109 13.52 13.20 -15.51
C LYS A 109 13.72 14.15 -14.34
N GLU A 110 14.11 15.39 -14.62
CA GLU A 110 14.30 16.44 -13.60
C GLU A 110 13.00 16.71 -12.84
N LYS A 111 11.87 16.82 -13.54
CA LYS A 111 10.55 16.99 -12.92
C LYS A 111 10.20 15.84 -11.97
N ILE A 112 10.39 14.59 -12.41
CA ILE A 112 10.12 13.40 -11.59
C ILE A 112 11.03 13.38 -10.36
N GLU A 113 12.32 13.69 -10.51
CA GLU A 113 13.24 13.77 -9.39
C GLU A 113 12.86 14.88 -8.39
N GLY A 114 12.38 16.03 -8.90
CA GLY A 114 11.80 17.11 -8.10
C GLY A 114 10.61 16.63 -7.27
N ASP A 115 9.64 15.96 -7.91
CA ASP A 115 8.44 15.42 -7.25
C ASP A 115 8.78 14.36 -6.20
N ILE A 116 9.79 13.52 -6.44
CA ILE A 116 10.25 12.53 -5.46
C ILE A 116 10.86 13.23 -4.23
N LYS A 117 11.68 14.27 -4.44
CA LYS A 117 12.31 15.03 -3.35
C LYS A 117 11.27 15.75 -2.49
N THR A 118 10.30 16.40 -3.11
CA THR A 118 9.21 17.10 -2.38
C THR A 118 8.34 16.11 -1.60
N ASN A 119 7.97 14.98 -2.20
CA ASN A 119 7.21 13.93 -1.52
C ASN A 119 7.97 13.35 -0.32
N ARG A 120 9.28 13.09 -0.46
CA ARG A 120 10.11 12.64 0.67
C ARG A 120 10.17 13.66 1.80
N ALA A 121 10.27 14.95 1.47
CA ALA A 121 10.24 16.02 2.46
C ALA A 121 8.90 16.04 3.22
N LEU A 122 7.78 15.94 2.52
CA LEU A 122 6.44 15.86 3.12
C LEU A 122 6.28 14.64 4.02
N LEU A 123 6.75 13.47 3.60
CA LEU A 123 6.71 12.25 4.43
C LEU A 123 7.56 12.40 5.69
N ASN A 124 8.74 13.01 5.60
CA ASN A 124 9.59 13.26 6.75
C ASN A 124 8.94 14.24 7.74
N ILE A 125 8.29 15.30 7.25
CA ILE A 125 7.52 16.24 8.08
C ILE A 125 6.36 15.51 8.77
N ARG A 126 5.56 14.74 8.01
CA ARG A 126 4.46 13.93 8.56
C ARG A 126 4.94 12.95 9.62
N ARG A 127 6.07 12.26 9.37
CA ARG A 127 6.69 11.37 10.35
C ARG A 127 7.07 12.14 11.60
N ARG A 128 7.77 13.28 11.49
CA ARG A 128 8.17 14.10 12.64
C ARG A 128 6.99 14.55 13.49
N ILE A 129 5.84 14.83 12.89
CA ILE A 129 4.60 15.21 13.59
C ILE A 129 3.92 13.99 14.23
N MET A 130 3.82 12.87 13.51
CA MET A 130 3.09 11.68 13.96
C MET A 130 3.87 10.81 14.95
N GLU A 131 5.20 10.77 14.86
CA GLU A 131 6.08 9.99 15.73
C GLU A 131 5.84 10.24 17.23
N PRO A 132 5.79 11.50 17.73
CA PRO A 132 5.53 11.74 19.15
C PRO A 132 4.12 11.28 19.56
N ILE A 133 3.11 11.47 18.70
CA ILE A 133 1.73 11.04 18.96
C ILE A 133 1.66 9.52 19.08
N LEU A 134 2.25 8.80 18.12
CA LEU A 134 2.30 7.34 18.13
C LEU A 134 3.09 6.81 19.32
N LYS A 135 4.19 7.47 19.69
CA LYS A 135 4.99 7.12 20.88
C LYS A 135 4.18 7.31 22.17
N ALA A 136 3.46 8.42 22.29
CA ALA A 136 2.58 8.69 23.43
C ALA A 136 1.46 7.66 23.52
N TRP A 137 0.80 7.35 22.40
CA TRP A 137 -0.27 6.35 22.34
C TRP A 137 0.22 4.95 22.71
N LYS A 138 1.37 4.52 22.17
CA LYS A 138 2.03 3.26 22.57
C LYS A 138 2.38 3.25 24.06
N GLY A 139 2.82 4.38 24.61
CA GLY A 139 3.08 4.55 26.03
C GLY A 139 1.82 4.34 26.88
N LEU A 140 0.72 5.00 26.50
CA LEU A 140 -0.57 4.88 27.18
C LEU A 140 -1.12 3.45 27.15
N ALA A 141 -1.09 2.80 25.99
CA ALA A 141 -1.54 1.41 25.84
C ALA A 141 -0.74 0.45 26.74
N LYS A 142 0.59 0.62 26.82
CA LYS A 142 1.45 -0.15 27.72
C LYS A 142 1.14 0.12 29.19
N ALA A 143 0.92 1.38 29.57
CA ALA A 143 0.56 1.75 30.94
C ALA A 143 -0.77 1.13 31.34
N ASN A 144 -1.79 1.20 30.48
CA ASN A 144 -3.10 0.62 30.73
C ASN A 144 -3.03 -0.92 30.90
N LYS A 145 -2.26 -1.61 30.04
CA LYS A 145 -2.00 -3.04 30.20
C LYS A 145 -1.36 -3.39 31.54
N LYS A 146 -0.38 -2.58 32.01
CA LYS A 146 0.25 -2.78 33.32
C LYS A 146 -0.75 -2.59 34.47
N LEU A 147 -1.56 -1.53 34.42
CA LEU A 147 -2.59 -1.26 35.41
C LEU A 147 -3.63 -2.39 35.47
N PHE A 148 -4.06 -2.90 34.32
CA PHE A 148 -4.97 -4.05 34.26
C PHE A 148 -4.37 -5.31 34.90
N ILE A 149 -3.12 -5.66 34.56
CA ILE A 149 -2.45 -6.82 35.17
C ILE A 149 -2.31 -6.63 36.68
N PHE A 150 -1.95 -5.41 37.12
CA PHE A 150 -1.83 -5.07 38.52
C PHE A 150 -3.17 -5.20 39.27
N SER A 151 -4.25 -4.64 38.73
CA SER A 151 -5.58 -4.69 39.34
C SER A 151 -6.11 -6.12 39.44
N VAL A 152 -5.91 -6.94 38.40
CA VAL A 152 -6.26 -8.37 38.41
C VAL A 152 -5.48 -9.12 39.49
N ARG A 153 -4.16 -8.92 39.59
CA ARG A 153 -3.34 -9.55 40.65
C ARG A 153 -3.79 -9.12 42.04
N GLN A 154 -4.09 -7.84 42.22
CA GLN A 154 -4.56 -7.31 43.50
C GLN A 154 -5.93 -7.89 43.87
N ALA A 155 -6.86 -8.00 42.91
CA ALA A 155 -8.15 -8.65 43.12
C ALA A 155 -8.00 -10.12 43.52
N HIS A 156 -7.16 -10.89 42.82
CA HIS A 156 -6.85 -12.26 43.18
C HIS A 156 -6.24 -12.38 44.58
N TYR A 157 -5.29 -11.51 44.93
CA TYR A 157 -4.70 -11.48 46.26
C TYR A 157 -5.76 -11.27 47.35
N TYR A 158 -6.65 -10.29 47.19
CA TYR A 158 -7.73 -10.05 48.15
C TYR A 158 -8.70 -11.24 48.28
N VAL A 159 -9.07 -11.87 47.16
CA VAL A 159 -9.93 -13.06 47.16
C VAL A 159 -9.27 -14.22 47.90
N HIS A 160 -8.04 -14.57 47.56
CA HIS A 160 -7.31 -15.66 48.21
C HIS A 160 -7.09 -15.39 49.70
N HIS A 161 -6.75 -14.16 50.06
CA HIS A 161 -6.56 -13.76 51.44
C HIS A 161 -7.87 -13.80 52.26
N LYS A 162 -9.01 -13.43 51.65
CA LYS A 162 -10.33 -13.58 52.28
C LYS A 162 -10.69 -15.05 52.49
N VAL A 163 -10.49 -15.91 51.48
CA VAL A 163 -10.75 -17.36 51.58
C VAL A 163 -9.85 -18.00 52.65
N TRP A 164 -8.59 -17.61 52.74
CA TRP A 164 -7.67 -18.09 53.77
C TRP A 164 -8.14 -17.74 55.20
N ARG A 165 -8.61 -16.51 55.42
CA ARG A 165 -9.18 -16.11 56.72
C ARG A 165 -10.42 -16.93 57.06
N GLN A 166 -11.35 -17.06 56.10
CA GLN A 166 -12.56 -17.86 56.29
C GLN A 166 -12.26 -19.33 56.60
N TRP A 167 -11.25 -19.90 55.93
CA TRP A 167 -10.78 -21.26 56.22
C TRP A 167 -10.22 -21.37 57.64
N LYS A 168 -9.37 -20.42 58.05
CA LYS A 168 -8.82 -20.39 59.41
C LYS A 168 -9.93 -20.32 60.46
N ASP A 169 -10.88 -19.40 60.30
CA ASP A 169 -12.01 -19.24 61.21
C ASP A 169 -12.86 -20.52 61.28
N ALA A 170 -13.17 -21.14 60.13
CA ALA A 170 -13.89 -22.41 60.08
C ALA A 170 -13.12 -23.54 60.79
N THR A 171 -11.80 -23.63 60.60
CA THR A 171 -10.99 -24.65 61.29
C THR A 171 -10.93 -24.46 62.80
N GLU A 172 -10.96 -23.21 63.29
CA GLU A 172 -11.04 -22.91 64.72
C GLU A 172 -12.41 -23.32 65.29
N ILE A 173 -13.50 -23.04 64.58
CA ILE A 173 -14.86 -23.48 64.95
C ILE A 173 -14.93 -25.01 65.02
N PHE A 174 -14.48 -25.72 63.98
CA PHE A 174 -14.50 -27.19 63.99
C PHE A 174 -13.66 -27.79 65.13
N ARG A 175 -12.56 -27.14 65.52
CA ARG A 175 -11.75 -27.58 66.67
C ARG A 175 -12.50 -27.41 67.99
N GLU A 176 -13.21 -26.30 68.17
CA GLU A 176 -14.03 -26.08 69.37
C GLU A 176 -15.23 -27.02 69.43
N GLU A 177 -15.95 -27.22 68.32
CA GLU A 177 -17.04 -28.20 68.22
C GLU A 177 -16.55 -29.62 68.55
N ALA A 178 -15.38 -30.02 68.05
CA ALA A 178 -14.81 -31.32 68.36
C ALA A 178 -14.45 -31.46 69.86
N LYS A 179 -13.99 -30.38 70.50
CA LYS A 179 -13.75 -30.36 71.96
C LYS A 179 -15.06 -30.46 72.72
N GLU A 180 -16.10 -29.73 72.31
CA GLU A 180 -17.42 -29.78 72.92
C GLU A 180 -18.08 -31.14 72.77
N ALA A 181 -18.04 -31.74 71.57
CA ALA A 181 -18.52 -33.09 71.33
C ALA A 181 -17.81 -34.11 72.23
N LYS A 182 -16.48 -33.98 72.41
CA LYS A 182 -15.74 -34.82 73.38
C LYS A 182 -16.19 -34.59 74.83
N ARG A 183 -16.47 -33.34 75.22
CA ARG A 183 -17.00 -33.01 76.56
C ARG A 183 -18.40 -33.60 76.76
N GLN A 184 -19.28 -33.48 75.77
CA GLN A 184 -20.64 -34.04 75.78
C GLN A 184 -20.60 -35.57 75.83
N ALA A 185 -19.79 -36.23 75.00
CA ALA A 185 -19.63 -37.69 75.04
C ALA A 185 -19.12 -38.20 76.39
N ARG A 186 -18.19 -37.47 77.03
CA ARG A 186 -17.75 -37.77 78.40
C ARG A 186 -18.91 -37.64 79.39
N ARG A 187 -19.65 -36.53 79.36
CA ARG A 187 -20.83 -36.31 80.23
C ARG A 187 -21.88 -37.41 80.03
N GLN A 188 -22.17 -37.79 78.80
CA GLN A 188 -23.11 -38.86 78.49
C GLN A 188 -22.64 -40.20 79.04
N LYS A 189 -21.37 -40.57 78.87
CA LYS A 189 -20.80 -41.77 79.50
C LYS A 189 -20.93 -41.75 81.02
N TYR A 190 -20.71 -40.61 81.67
CA TYR A 190 -20.92 -40.45 83.10
C TYR A 190 -22.38 -40.68 83.49
N MET A 191 -23.33 -40.08 82.75
CA MET A 191 -24.77 -40.25 82.98
C MET A 191 -25.23 -41.69 82.75
N GLU A 192 -24.78 -42.36 81.68
CA GLU A 192 -25.06 -43.77 81.41
C GLU A 192 -24.47 -44.68 82.50
N GLY A 193 -23.26 -44.39 82.97
CA GLY A 193 -22.65 -45.08 84.10
C GLY A 193 -23.44 -44.90 85.40
N ALA A 194 -23.91 -43.69 85.69
CA ALA A 194 -24.78 -43.40 86.83
C ALA A 194 -26.13 -44.13 86.72
N ALA A 195 -26.77 -44.09 85.55
CA ALA A 195 -28.03 -44.79 85.28
C ALA A 195 -27.89 -46.31 85.42
N ARG A 196 -26.78 -46.90 84.94
CA ARG A 196 -26.47 -48.34 85.16
C ARG A 196 -26.32 -48.68 86.63
N LYS A 197 -25.62 -47.83 87.42
CA LYS A 197 -25.50 -48.04 88.88
C LYS A 197 -26.85 -47.99 89.57
N ILE A 198 -27.72 -47.05 89.22
CA ILE A 198 -29.08 -46.95 89.77
C ILE A 198 -29.91 -48.17 89.40
N LYS A 199 -29.89 -48.60 88.12
CA LYS A 199 -30.59 -49.81 87.66
C LYS A 199 -30.11 -51.06 88.39
N ASN A 200 -28.81 -51.26 88.54
CA ASN A 200 -28.25 -52.42 89.26
C ASN A 200 -28.60 -52.38 90.76
N ARG A 201 -28.64 -51.20 91.38
CA ARG A 201 -29.09 -51.04 92.77
C ARG A 201 -30.58 -51.40 92.94
N ASN A 202 -31.44 -51.00 92.01
CA ASN A 202 -32.85 -51.36 92.04
C ASN A 202 -33.09 -52.86 91.79
N ILE A 203 -32.32 -53.49 90.89
CA ILE A 203 -32.36 -54.96 90.69
C ILE A 203 -31.88 -55.69 91.96
N GLY A 204 -30.81 -55.22 92.60
CA GLY A 204 -30.32 -55.80 93.86
C GLY A 204 -31.29 -55.66 95.04
N MET A 205 -32.11 -54.61 95.06
CA MET A 205 -33.19 -54.47 96.05
C MET A 205 -34.38 -55.38 95.74
N ALA A 206 -34.71 -55.60 94.46
CA ALA A 206 -35.80 -56.50 94.05
C ALA A 206 -35.48 -58.00 94.23
N PHE A 207 -34.20 -58.38 94.37
CA PHE A 207 -33.78 -59.76 94.69
C PHE A 207 -33.68 -60.04 96.21
N ASN A 208 -33.78 -59.01 97.05
CA ASN A 208 -33.70 -59.10 98.52
C ASN A 208 -35.06 -58.82 99.20
N SER A 209 -36.15 -58.87 98.43
CA SER A 209 -37.56 -58.79 98.85
C SER A 209 -38.28 -60.06 98.47
#